data_AF-A0A7S3D2A0-F1
#
_entry.id   AF-A0A7S3D2A0-F1
#
_cell.length_a   1.000
_cell.length_b   1.000
_cell.length_c   1.000
_cell.angle_alpha   90.00
_cell.angle_beta   90.00
_cell.angle_gamma   90.00
#
_symmetry.space_group_name_H-M   'P 1'
#
loop_
_entity.id
_entity.type
_entity.pdbx_description
1 polymer ?
#
loop_
_entity_poly.entity_id
_entity_poly.type
_entity_poly.pdbx_seq_one_letter_code
_entity_poly.pdbx_strand_id
1 'polypeptide(L)'
;MEEGFELWRVAVLGSGPSEGIPRVSCITRPAPSCRACVDSLRPHSKNRRRNTSLLLTLRRRQCGESWSEGEEKNILIDCGKFFWEGAIEWFPLLGVRSIDAVILTHDHFDAAGGLDNLR
;
A
#
# COMPACT_ATOMS: atom_id res chain seq x y z
N MET A 1 0.24 22.42 -25.43
CA MET A 1 0.23 22.01 -24.00
C MET A 1 0.10 20.51 -24.01
N GLU A 2 1.09 19.78 -23.52
CA GLU A 2 1.16 18.32 -23.70
C GLU A 2 0.05 17.61 -22.91
N GLU A 3 -0.71 16.77 -23.61
CA GLU A 3 -1.57 15.77 -23.00
C GLU A 3 -0.70 14.80 -22.18
N GLY A 4 -1.07 14.56 -20.93
CA GLY A 4 -0.27 13.69 -20.06
C GLY A 4 -0.95 13.37 -18.75
N PHE A 5 -0.43 12.35 -18.08
CA PHE A 5 -0.78 12.01 -16.70
C PHE A 5 0.10 12.80 -15.73
N GLU A 6 -0.49 13.28 -14.65
CA GLU A 6 0.25 13.87 -13.53
C GLU A 6 0.00 13.08 -12.25
N LEU A 7 1.00 13.10 -11.35
CA LEU A 7 0.87 12.46 -10.04
C LEU A 7 -0.19 13.20 -9.23
N TRP A 8 -1.31 12.52 -8.98
CA TRP A 8 -2.44 13.06 -8.24
C TRP A 8 -2.37 12.70 -6.76
N ARG A 9 -1.99 11.46 -6.45
CA ARG A 9 -1.99 10.95 -5.07
C ARG A 9 -0.91 9.91 -4.85
N VAL A 10 -0.34 9.93 -3.63
CA VAL A 10 0.50 8.88 -3.09
C VAL A 10 -0.15 8.36 -1.81
N ALA A 11 -0.46 7.07 -1.74
CA ALA A 11 -0.95 6.42 -0.53
C ALA A 11 0.06 5.38 -0.04
N VAL A 12 0.32 5.37 1.27
CA VAL A 12 1.20 4.40 1.92
C VAL A 12 0.37 3.21 2.38
N LEU A 13 0.48 2.09 1.66
CA LEU A 13 -0.26 0.87 1.99
C LEU A 13 0.40 0.10 3.15
N GLY A 14 1.71 0.26 3.30
CA GLY A 14 2.48 -0.25 4.43
C GLY A 14 3.83 0.45 4.60
N SER A 15 4.38 0.39 5.81
CA SER A 15 5.57 1.13 6.26
C SER A 15 6.42 0.37 7.28
N GLY A 16 6.25 -0.95 7.31
CA GLY A 16 6.90 -1.89 8.21
C GLY A 16 8.00 -2.69 7.53
N PRO A 17 8.85 -3.35 8.33
CA PRO A 17 9.93 -4.20 7.82
C PRO A 17 9.37 -5.48 7.17
N SER A 18 10.26 -6.36 6.70
CA SER A 18 9.88 -7.62 6.05
C SER A 18 8.92 -8.48 6.89
N GLU A 19 9.07 -8.52 8.22
CA GLU A 19 8.16 -9.27 9.11
C GLU A 19 6.88 -8.51 9.49
N GLY A 20 6.78 -7.22 9.16
CA GLY A 20 5.75 -6.32 9.67
C GLY A 20 5.93 -5.96 11.15
N ILE A 21 4.95 -5.25 11.70
CA ILE A 21 4.80 -4.98 13.13
C ILE A 21 3.34 -5.29 13.52
N PRO A 22 3.11 -6.12 14.56
CA PRO A 22 4.09 -6.69 15.47
C PRO A 22 4.91 -7.84 14.85
N ARG A 23 6.14 -8.02 15.34
CA ARG A 23 6.87 -9.28 15.14
C ARG A 23 6.30 -10.34 16.08
N VAL A 24 6.03 -11.53 15.56
CA VAL A 24 5.50 -12.67 16.34
C VAL A 24 6.40 -12.95 17.55
N SER A 25 7.72 -13.02 17.35
CA SER A 25 8.71 -13.26 18.41
C SER A 25 8.73 -12.18 19.49
N CYS A 26 8.37 -10.93 19.17
CA CYS A 26 8.32 -9.83 20.13
C CYS A 26 7.12 -9.93 21.07
N ILE A 27 5.99 -10.46 20.60
CA ILE A 27 4.75 -10.53 21.38
C ILE A 27 4.58 -11.87 22.11
N THR A 28 5.26 -12.94 21.68
CA THR A 28 5.20 -14.25 22.32
C THR A 28 6.28 -14.47 23.40
N ARG A 29 7.24 -13.56 23.54
CA ARG A 29 8.26 -13.65 24.60
C ARG A 29 7.60 -13.50 26.00
N PRO A 30 8.14 -14.11 27.07
CA PRO A 30 7.53 -14.07 28.41
C PRO A 30 7.28 -12.67 28.98
N ALA A 31 8.13 -11.70 28.63
CA ALA A 31 7.97 -10.29 28.99
C ALA A 31 8.17 -9.40 27.76
N PRO A 32 7.11 -9.09 26.98
CA PRO A 32 7.19 -8.22 25.82
C PRO A 32 7.62 -6.79 26.19
N SER A 33 8.78 -6.35 25.69
CA SER A 33 9.35 -5.02 26.00
C SER A 33 9.38 -4.05 24.83
N CYS A 34 9.15 -4.52 23.60
CA CYS A 34 9.12 -3.66 22.43
C CYS A 34 7.85 -2.80 22.42
N ARG A 35 7.99 -1.51 22.74
CA ARG A 35 6.86 -0.56 22.82
C ARG A 35 6.02 -0.55 21.56
N ALA A 36 6.64 -0.56 20.37
CA ALA A 36 5.91 -0.56 19.10
C ALA A 36 5.10 -1.84 18.88
N CYS A 37 5.67 -3.02 19.16
CA CYS A 37 4.95 -4.28 19.01
C CYS A 37 3.80 -4.40 20.02
N VAL A 38 4.02 -4.03 21.28
CA VAL A 38 2.96 -4.04 22.31
C VAL A 38 1.85 -3.06 21.93
N ASP A 39 2.22 -1.86 21.50
CA ASP A 39 1.27 -0.84 21.05
C ASP A 39 0.44 -1.28 19.83
N SER A 40 1.06 -1.99 18.89
CA SER A 40 0.42 -2.46 17.65
C SER A 40 -0.70 -3.48 17.86
N LEU A 41 -0.84 -4.05 19.06
CA LEU A 41 -1.93 -4.95 19.43
C LEU A 41 -3.24 -4.19 19.68
N ARG A 42 -3.19 -2.88 19.93
CA ARG A 42 -4.38 -2.07 20.10
C ARG A 42 -5.11 -1.91 18.75
N PRO A 43 -6.44 -1.98 18.72
CA PRO A 43 -7.21 -1.64 17.52
C PRO A 43 -6.79 -0.28 16.97
N HIS A 44 -6.64 -0.18 15.65
CA HIS A 44 -6.26 1.05 14.93
C HIS A 44 -4.91 1.68 15.33
N SER A 45 -4.02 0.95 16.03
CA SER A 45 -2.68 1.47 16.31
C SER A 45 -1.90 1.70 15.00
N LYS A 46 -1.35 2.91 14.84
CA LYS A 46 -0.42 3.25 13.76
C LYS A 46 0.90 2.46 13.81
N ASN A 47 1.18 1.78 14.93
CA ASN A 47 2.32 0.88 15.02
C ASN A 47 2.02 -0.51 14.46
N ARG A 48 0.79 -0.83 14.08
CA ARG A 48 0.51 -2.00 13.24
C ARG A 48 0.92 -1.68 11.80
N ARG A 49 2.03 -2.27 11.34
CA ARG A 49 2.67 -1.92 10.06
C ARG A 49 2.86 -3.14 9.17
N ARG A 50 2.35 -3.05 7.95
CA ARG A 50 2.51 -4.02 6.86
C ARG A 50 3.83 -3.82 6.14
N ASN A 51 4.19 -4.69 5.20
CA ASN A 51 5.38 -4.49 4.36
C ASN A 51 5.29 -3.15 3.62
N THR A 52 6.44 -2.51 3.42
CA THR A 52 6.54 -1.28 2.63
C THR A 52 5.86 -1.46 1.27
N SER A 53 4.93 -0.57 0.96
CA SER A 53 4.20 -0.57 -0.32
C SER A 53 3.53 0.78 -0.53
N LEU A 54 3.50 1.26 -1.77
CA LEU A 54 2.87 2.53 -2.16
C LEU A 54 1.85 2.30 -3.27
N LEU A 55 0.77 3.09 -3.23
CA LEU A 55 -0.11 3.26 -4.37
C LEU A 55 0.07 4.67 -4.92
N LEU A 56 0.49 4.77 -6.17
CA LEU A 56 0.50 6.01 -6.92
C LEU A 56 -0.78 6.07 -7.76
N THR A 57 -1.56 7.14 -7.61
CA THR A 57 -2.65 7.45 -8.54
C THR A 57 -2.19 8.60 -9.42
N LEU A 58 -2.16 8.36 -10.72
CA LEU A 58 -1.96 9.39 -11.73
C LEU A 58 -3.32 9.79 -12.30
N ARG A 59 -3.48 11.06 -12.63
CA ARG A 59 -4.71 11.58 -13.26
C ARG A 59 -4.37 12.25 -14.58
N ARG A 60 -5.17 11.99 -15.61
CA ARG A 60 -4.99 12.65 -16.91
C ARG A 60 -5.31 14.13 -16.77
N ARG A 61 -4.39 14.99 -17.23
CA ARG A 61 -4.65 16.44 -17.33
C ARG A 61 -5.83 16.67 -18.25
N GLN A 62 -6.81 17.46 -17.79
CA GLN A 62 -7.89 17.90 -18.65
C GLN A 62 -7.37 18.91 -19.68
N CYS A 63 -7.55 18.59 -20.96
CA CYS A 63 -7.39 19.51 -22.07
C CYS A 63 -8.79 19.88 -22.61
N GLY A 64 -9.19 21.14 -22.44
CA GLY A 64 -10.48 21.67 -22.92
C GLY A 64 -11.65 21.55 -21.93
N GLU A 65 -12.83 22.02 -22.35
CA GLU A 65 -14.07 22.14 -21.54
C GLU A 65 -14.82 20.81 -21.32
N SER A 66 -14.12 19.66 -21.39
CA SER A 66 -14.75 18.34 -21.19
C SER A 66 -14.88 18.04 -19.70
N TRP A 67 -16.12 18.00 -19.22
CA TRP A 67 -16.51 17.68 -17.84
C TRP A 67 -16.36 16.19 -17.46
N SER A 68 -15.75 15.36 -18.31
CA SER A 68 -15.51 13.95 -17.97
C SER A 68 -14.54 13.85 -16.79
N GLU A 69 -14.93 13.06 -15.79
CA GLU A 69 -14.08 12.68 -14.65
C GLU A 69 -12.75 12.14 -15.20
N GLY A 70 -11.65 12.85 -14.94
CA GLY A 70 -10.37 12.59 -15.59
C GLY A 70 -9.88 11.17 -15.31
N GLU A 71 -9.50 10.46 -16.38
CA GLU A 71 -9.00 9.07 -16.31
C GLU A 71 -7.89 8.94 -15.24
N GLU A 72 -8.08 8.00 -14.31
CA GLU A 72 -7.09 7.66 -13.30
C GLU A 72 -6.32 6.39 -13.68
N LYS A 73 -5.02 6.36 -13.36
CA LYS A 73 -4.17 5.17 -13.43
C LYS A 73 -3.56 4.89 -12.07
N ASN A 74 -3.64 3.65 -11.61
CA ASN A 74 -3.16 3.21 -10.31
C ASN A 74 -1.93 2.32 -10.49
N ILE A 75 -0.79 2.79 -10.00
CA ILE A 75 0.48 2.06 -10.06
C ILE A 75 0.84 1.63 -8.64
N LEU A 76 0.92 0.32 -8.42
CA LEU A 76 1.38 -0.26 -7.17
C LEU A 76 2.91 -0.35 -7.17
N ILE A 77 3.55 0.14 -6.11
CA ILE A 77 4.97 -0.14 -5.84
C ILE A 77 5.02 -1.17 -4.73
N ASP A 78 5.62 -2.32 -5.05
CA ASP A 78 5.71 -3.53 -4.24
C ASP A 78 4.36 -4.14 -3.84
N CYS A 79 4.22 -5.43 -4.12
CA CYS A 79 3.10 -6.27 -3.74
C CYS A 79 3.59 -7.32 -2.72
N GLY A 80 3.94 -6.86 -1.52
CA GLY A 80 4.42 -7.72 -0.43
C GLY A 80 3.37 -8.69 0.12
N LYS A 81 3.79 -9.66 0.94
CA LYS A 81 2.88 -10.66 1.56
C LYS A 81 1.71 -10.10 2.36
N PHE A 82 1.78 -8.83 2.79
CA PHE A 82 0.68 -8.14 3.48
C PHE A 82 -0.20 -7.27 2.57
N PHE A 83 -0.01 -7.31 1.25
CA PHE A 83 -0.74 -6.48 0.28
C PHE A 83 -2.26 -6.62 0.43
N TRP A 84 -2.78 -7.84 0.57
CA TRP A 84 -4.22 -8.10 0.70
C TRP A 84 -4.87 -7.31 1.85
N GLU A 85 -4.26 -7.31 3.04
CA GLU A 85 -4.78 -6.56 4.19
C GLU A 85 -4.71 -5.05 3.94
N GLY A 86 -3.66 -4.58 3.25
CA GLY A 86 -3.50 -3.18 2.85
C GLY A 86 -4.52 -2.72 1.81
N ALA A 87 -4.77 -3.54 0.80
CA ALA A 87 -5.73 -3.25 -0.27
C ALA A 87 -7.16 -3.18 0.29
N ILE A 88 -7.55 -4.11 1.16
CA ILE A 88 -8.88 -4.10 1.80
C ILE A 88 -9.12 -2.82 2.61
N GLU A 89 -8.10 -2.34 3.34
CA GLU A 89 -8.24 -1.11 4.10
C GLU A 89 -8.32 0.12 3.20
N TRP A 90 -7.39 0.25 2.26
CA TRP A 90 -7.19 1.52 1.56
C TRP A 90 -7.99 1.66 0.27
N PHE A 91 -8.19 0.59 -0.51
CA PHE A 91 -8.78 0.72 -1.85
C PHE A 91 -10.23 1.23 -1.81
N PRO A 92 -11.11 0.73 -0.93
CA PRO A 92 -12.48 1.26 -0.81
C PRO A 92 -12.51 2.73 -0.39
N LEU A 93 -11.62 3.13 0.53
CA LEU A 93 -11.53 4.51 1.02
C LEU A 93 -11.01 5.48 -0.06
N LEU A 94 -10.13 5.00 -0.95
CA LEU A 94 -9.51 5.79 -2.00
C LEU A 94 -10.25 5.73 -3.35
N GLY A 95 -11.29 4.89 -3.46
CA GLY A 95 -12.04 4.67 -4.71
C GLY A 95 -11.29 3.84 -5.76
N VAL A 96 -10.28 3.07 -5.36
CA VAL A 96 -9.41 2.32 -6.28
C VAL A 96 -10.09 1.04 -6.73
N ARG A 97 -10.27 0.89 -8.05
CA ARG A 97 -10.96 -0.25 -8.67
C ARG A 97 -10.10 -1.08 -9.62
N SER A 98 -8.94 -0.57 -9.98
CA SER A 98 -7.97 -1.22 -10.85
C SER A 98 -6.57 -0.96 -10.34
N ILE A 99 -5.66 -1.87 -10.68
CA ILE A 99 -4.22 -1.64 -10.66
C ILE A 99 -3.78 -1.77 -12.12
N ASP A 100 -3.25 -0.70 -12.68
CA ASP A 100 -2.85 -0.63 -14.08
C ASP A 100 -1.41 -1.11 -14.29
N ALA A 101 -0.57 -0.99 -13.26
CA ALA A 101 0.80 -1.50 -13.28
C ALA A 101 1.30 -1.83 -11.88
N VAL A 102 2.26 -2.76 -11.82
CA VAL A 102 3.01 -3.10 -10.60
C VAL A 102 4.48 -2.89 -10.88
N ILE A 103 5.15 -2.14 -10.01
CA ILE A 103 6.59 -1.97 -9.98
C ILE A 103 7.12 -2.75 -8.78
N LEU A 104 7.95 -3.75 -9.03
CA LEU A 104 8.68 -4.47 -7.98
C LEU A 104 10.06 -3.84 -7.84
N THR A 105 10.41 -3.44 -6.62
CA THR A 105 11.72 -2.85 -6.32
C THR A 105 12.81 -3.92 -6.25
N HIS A 106 12.46 -5.13 -5.79
CA HIS A 106 13.33 -6.29 -5.67
C HIS A 106 12.50 -7.58 -5.50
N ASP A 107 13.17 -8.74 -5.47
CA ASP A 107 12.58 -10.08 -5.53
C ASP A 107 12.41 -10.78 -4.17
N HIS A 108 12.39 -10.02 -3.06
CA HIS A 108 12.10 -10.60 -1.75
C HIS A 108 10.60 -10.71 -1.47
N PHE A 109 10.25 -11.61 -0.54
CA PHE A 109 8.85 -11.92 -0.22
C PHE A 109 8.07 -10.75 0.39
N ASP A 110 8.75 -9.79 1.01
CA ASP A 110 8.14 -8.54 1.47
C ASP A 110 7.86 -7.52 0.36
N ALA A 111 8.42 -7.70 -0.84
CA ALA A 111 8.11 -6.90 -2.02
C ALA A 111 7.22 -7.63 -3.04
N ALA A 112 7.30 -8.96 -3.13
CA ALA A 112 6.63 -9.75 -4.17
C ALA A 112 5.70 -10.86 -3.66
N GLY A 113 5.68 -11.15 -2.35
CA GLY A 113 4.94 -12.29 -1.79
C GLY A 113 3.42 -12.19 -1.85
N GLY A 114 2.87 -11.05 -2.28
CA GLY A 114 1.45 -10.78 -2.40
C GLY A 114 0.89 -10.90 -3.82
N LEU A 115 1.71 -11.18 -4.83
CA LEU A 115 1.30 -11.16 -6.25
C LEU A 115 0.11 -12.07 -6.57
N ASP A 116 -0.08 -13.17 -5.82
CA ASP A 116 -1.23 -14.08 -5.97
C ASP A 116 -2.58 -13.36 -5.75
N ASN A 117 -2.59 -12.29 -4.95
CA ASN A 117 -3.77 -11.48 -4.65
C ASN A 117 -4.12 -10.46 -5.75
N LEU A 118 -3.35 -10.41 -6.85
CA LEU A 118 -3.62 -9.53 -8.00
C LEU A 118 -4.49 -10.19 -9.08
N ARG A 119 -4.96 -11.42 -8.85
CA ARG A 119 -5.94 -12.10 -9.70
C ARG A 119 -7.32 -11.44 -9.59
#